data_AF-A0A7L6BIX2-F1
#
_entry.id   AF-A0A7L6BIX2-F1
#
_cell.length_a   1.000
_cell.length_b   1.000
_cell.length_c   1.000
_cell.angle_alpha   90.00
_cell.angle_beta   90.00
_cell.angle_gamma   90.00
#
_symmetry.space_group_name_H-M   'P 1'
#
loop_
_entity.id
_entity.type
_entity.pdbx_description
1 polymer ?
#
loop_
_entity_poly.entity_id
_entity_poly.type
_entity_poly.pdbx_seq_one_letter_code
_entity_poly.pdbx_strand_id
1 'polypeptide(L)'
;MIANFRDQGVKAYRAAKLLHRSLETVYRVYRFLAAGHTLQEYYQHYRENKAHCGRKAIQLPTDEVTYIKAKVAQGWTPDTTIG
;
A
#
# COMPACT_ATOMS: atom_id res chain seq x y z
N MET A 1 10.97 -5.09 -5.15
CA MET A 1 10.68 -3.97 -4.23
C MET A 1 11.70 -2.85 -4.46
N ILE A 2 11.34 -1.55 -4.34
CA ILE A 2 12.25 -0.42 -4.69
C ILE A 2 13.59 -0.49 -3.94
N ALA A 3 13.57 -0.86 -2.65
CA ALA A 3 14.77 -0.97 -1.81
C ALA A 3 15.80 -1.98 -2.34
N ASN A 4 15.35 -3.07 -2.97
CA ASN A 4 16.24 -4.09 -3.54
C ASN A 4 17.11 -3.53 -4.67
N PHE A 5 16.55 -2.65 -5.51
CA PHE A 5 17.31 -2.00 -6.58
C PHE A 5 18.40 -1.07 -6.02
N ARG A 6 18.14 -0.44 -4.86
CA ARG A 6 19.14 0.41 -4.19
C ARG A 6 20.30 -0.42 -3.66
N ASP A 7 20.00 -1.55 -3.02
CA ASP A 7 21.00 -2.51 -2.50
C ASP A 7 21.89 -3.06 -3.62
N GLN A 8 21.29 -3.34 -4.78
CA GLN A 8 21.98 -3.74 -6.01
C GLN A 8 22.75 -2.59 -6.71
N GLY A 9 22.80 -1.39 -6.13
CA GLY A 9 23.49 -0.23 -6.71
C GLY A 9 22.84 0.38 -7.96
N VAL A 10 21.59 0.00 -8.27
CA VAL A 10 20.87 0.49 -9.45
C VAL A 10 20.44 1.93 -9.23
N LYS A 11 20.76 2.80 -10.20
CA LYS A 11 20.34 4.21 -10.18
C LYS A 11 18.81 4.34 -10.20
N ALA A 12 18.27 5.32 -9.47
CA ALA A 12 16.83 5.54 -9.29
C ALA A 12 16.05 5.62 -10.62
N TYR A 13 16.59 6.26 -11.65
CA TYR A 13 15.91 6.34 -12.96
C TYR A 13 15.79 4.99 -13.67
N ARG A 14 16.77 4.09 -13.50
CA ARG A 14 16.71 2.74 -14.07
C ARG A 14 15.70 1.89 -13.30
N ALA A 15 15.75 1.97 -11.97
CA ALA A 15 14.77 1.30 -11.11
C ALA A 15 13.33 1.74 -11.41
N ALA A 16 13.09 3.04 -11.64
CA ALA A 16 11.79 3.56 -12.03
C ALA A 16 11.28 2.98 -13.36
N LYS A 17 12.14 2.91 -14.37
CA LYS A 17 11.80 2.29 -15.67
C LYS A 17 11.49 0.80 -15.52
N LEU A 18 12.32 0.05 -14.80
CA LEU A 18 12.13 -1.39 -14.57
C LEU A 18 10.87 -1.71 -13.76
N LEU A 19 10.50 -0.83 -12.83
CA LEU A 19 9.33 -0.99 -11.96
C LEU A 19 8.04 -0.43 -12.56
N HIS A 20 8.11 0.20 -13.75
CA HIS A 20 7.00 0.96 -14.33
C HIS A 20 6.37 1.95 -13.32
N ARG A 21 7.23 2.64 -12.56
CA ARG A 21 6.83 3.64 -11.55
C ARG A 21 7.36 5.02 -11.89
N SER A 22 6.73 6.04 -11.32
CA SER A 22 7.23 7.41 -11.44
C SER A 22 8.61 7.51 -10.80
N LEU A 23 9.45 8.34 -11.43
CA LEU A 23 10.80 8.61 -10.96
C LEU A 23 10.79 9.14 -9.53
N GLU A 24 9.84 10.01 -9.23
CA GLU A 24 9.70 10.67 -7.94
C GLU A 24 9.37 9.71 -6.80
N THR A 25 8.52 8.70 -7.04
CA THR A 25 8.25 7.65 -6.05
C THR A 25 9.52 6.89 -5.69
N VAL A 26 10.36 6.56 -6.68
CA VAL A 26 11.63 5.86 -6.45
C VAL A 26 12.62 6.76 -5.70
N TYR A 27 12.74 8.04 -6.10
CA TYR A 27 13.61 9.00 -5.43
C TYR A 27 13.23 9.23 -3.96
N ARG A 28 11.93 9.33 -3.64
CA ARG A 28 11.48 9.52 -2.26
C ARG A 28 11.95 8.36 -1.38
N VAL A 29 11.83 7.12 -1.85
CA VAL A 29 12.32 5.94 -1.13
C VAL A 29 13.85 5.95 -1.03
N TYR A 30 14.58 6.21 -2.12
CA TYR A 30 16.05 6.24 -2.12
C TYR A 30 16.61 7.29 -1.16
N ARG A 31 16.03 8.49 -1.15
CA ARG A 31 16.41 9.58 -0.25
C ARG A 31 16.13 9.22 1.21
N PHE A 32 14.99 8.61 1.49
CA PHE A 32 14.62 8.17 2.82
C PHE A 32 15.61 7.11 3.36
N LEU A 33 15.96 6.13 2.53
CA LEU A 33 16.98 5.12 2.87
C LEU A 33 18.40 5.71 2.95
N ALA A 34 18.71 6.77 2.18
CA ALA A 34 19.99 7.47 2.26
C ALA A 34 20.14 8.29 3.54
N ALA A 35 19.04 8.74 4.14
CA ALA A 35 19.03 9.39 5.43
C ALA A 35 19.20 8.42 6.63
N GLY A 36 19.38 7.11 6.36
CA GLY A 36 19.60 6.09 7.39
C GLY A 36 18.34 5.44 7.94
N HIS A 37 17.16 5.83 7.46
CA HIS A 37 15.90 5.21 7.86
C HIS A 37 15.67 3.86 7.19
N THR A 38 14.84 3.05 7.82
CA THR A 38 14.43 1.73 7.35
C THR A 38 13.22 1.79 6.43
N LEU A 39 13.01 0.71 5.67
CA LEU A 39 11.82 0.58 4.82
C LEU A 39 10.53 0.45 5.65
N GLN A 40 10.63 -0.10 6.86
CA GLN A 40 9.50 -0.24 7.78
C GLN A 40 9.03 1.13 8.27
N GLU A 41 9.95 2.02 8.63
CA GLU A 41 9.64 3.42 8.95
C GLU A 41 8.96 4.12 7.78
N TYR A 42 9.49 3.96 6.55
CA TYR A 42 8.89 4.56 5.36
C TYR A 42 7.42 4.11 5.17
N TYR A 43 7.16 2.82 5.36
CA TYR A 43 5.81 2.26 5.25
C TYR A 43 4.88 2.79 6.34
N GLN A 44 5.38 2.92 7.57
CA GLN A 44 4.61 3.48 8.67
C GLN A 44 4.22 4.94 8.39
N HIS A 45 5.18 5.78 8.00
CA HIS A 45 4.92 7.16 7.59
C HIS A 45 3.93 7.25 6.42
N TYR A 46 4.04 6.35 5.44
CA TYR A 46 3.08 6.30 4.34
C TYR A 46 1.66 6.01 4.85
N ARG A 47 1.50 5.04 5.75
CA ARG A 47 0.20 4.68 6.33
C ARG A 47 -0.41 5.83 7.13
N GLU A 48 0.38 6.48 7.96
CA GLU A 48 -0.06 7.64 8.76
C GLU A 48 -0.52 8.78 7.85
N ASN A 49 0.27 9.14 6.83
CA ASN A 49 -0.11 10.14 5.85
C ASN A 49 -1.39 9.78 5.08
N LYS A 50 -1.59 8.49 4.78
CA LYS A 50 -2.83 8.01 4.14
C LYS A 50 -4.04 8.05 5.07
N ALA A 51 -3.84 7.91 6.38
CA ALA A 51 -4.91 8.07 7.38
C ALA A 51 -5.39 9.53 7.49
N HIS A 52 -4.51 10.50 7.21
CA HIS A 52 -4.87 11.92 7.15
C HIS A 52 -5.55 12.36 5.85
N CYS A 53 -5.68 11.47 4.86
CA CYS A 53 -6.50 11.77 3.69
C CYS A 53 -7.97 11.91 4.13
N GLY A 54 -8.62 13.03 3.81
CA GLY A 54 -9.96 13.39 4.29
C GLY A 54 -11.12 12.43 3.95
N ARG A 55 -10.83 11.30 3.27
CA ARG A 55 -11.78 10.21 3.09
C ARG A 55 -11.97 9.49 4.43
N LYS A 56 -13.12 9.68 5.05
CA LYS A 56 -13.52 8.93 6.25
C LYS A 56 -13.52 7.43 5.94
N ALA A 57 -13.12 6.62 6.93
CA ALA A 57 -13.25 5.18 6.83
C ALA A 57 -14.73 4.84 6.54
N ILE A 58 -14.97 4.10 5.46
CA ILE A 58 -16.30 3.62 5.14
C ILE A 58 -16.58 2.48 6.12
N GLN A 59 -17.41 2.77 7.13
CA GLN A 59 -18.00 1.72 7.93
C GLN A 59 -19.21 1.20 7.15
N LEU A 60 -19.23 -0.11 6.89
CA LEU A 60 -20.42 -0.73 6.34
C LEU A 60 -21.55 -0.62 7.39
N PRO A 61 -22.78 -0.30 6.98
CA PRO A 61 -23.91 -0.30 7.89
C PRO A 61 -24.13 -1.72 8.47
N THR A 62 -24.71 -1.80 9.67
CA THR A 62 -24.85 -3.05 10.42
C THR A 62 -25.59 -4.14 9.65
N ASP A 63 -26.57 -3.78 8.83
CA ASP A 63 -27.30 -4.70 7.96
C ASP A 63 -26.38 -5.38 6.94
N GLU A 64 -25.57 -4.60 6.23
CA GLU A 64 -24.61 -5.12 5.25
C GLU A 64 -23.58 -6.04 5.91
N VAL A 65 -23.08 -5.68 7.09
CA VAL A 65 -22.14 -6.53 7.86
C VAL A 65 -22.81 -7.85 8.26
N THR A 66 -24.08 -7.82 8.65
CA THR A 66 -24.83 -9.01 9.04
C THR A 66 -25.11 -9.91 7.83
N TYR A 67 -25.49 -9.31 6.70
CA TYR A 67 -25.69 -10.00 5.43
C TYR A 67 -24.40 -10.70 4.95
N ILE A 68 -23.27 -9.99 4.96
CA ILE A 68 -21.96 -10.55 4.57
C ILE A 68 -21.60 -11.72 5.49
N LYS A 69 -21.75 -11.56 6.81
CA LYS A 69 -21.46 -12.64 7.78
C LYS A 69 -22.36 -13.87 7.54
N ALA A 70 -23.64 -13.68 7.25
CA ALA A 70 -24.56 -14.77 6.96
C ALA A 70 -24.19 -15.51 5.67
N LYS A 71 -23.75 -14.79 4.63
CA LYS A 71 -23.30 -15.39 3.36
C LYS A 71 -21.97 -16.11 3.47
N VAL A 72 -21.01 -15.54 4.20
CA VAL A 72 -19.73 -16.21 4.51
C VAL A 72 -19.97 -17.50 5.30
N ALA A 73 -20.88 -17.49 6.28
CA ALA A 73 -21.27 -18.71 7.01
C ALA A 73 -21.91 -19.79 6.12
N GLN A 74 -22.51 -19.39 4.99
CA GLN A 74 -23.06 -20.31 3.96
C GLN A 74 -22.00 -20.79 2.96
N GLY A 75 -20.71 -20.51 3.21
CA GLY A 75 -19.60 -20.94 2.36
C GLY A 75 -19.37 -20.06 1.12
N TRP A 76 -19.98 -18.87 1.06
CA TRP A 76 -19.74 -17.95 -0.04
C TRP A 76 -18.37 -17.31 0.07
N THR A 77 -17.63 -17.28 -1.04
CA THR A 77 -16.38 -16.54 -1.14
C THR A 77 -16.65 -15.04 -1.22
N PRO A 78 -15.83 -14.19 -0.58
CA PRO A 78 -16.03 -12.74 -0.54
C PRO A 78 -16.04 -12.09 -1.93
N ASP A 79 -15.41 -12.73 -2.92
CA ASP A 79 -15.42 -12.35 -4.34
C ASP A 79 -16.83 -12.40 -4.97
N THR A 80 -17.69 -13.31 -4.49
CA THR A 80 -19.07 -13.49 -5.00
C THR A 80 -20.07 -12.52 -4.36
N THR A 81 -19.70 -11.86 -3.27
CA THR A 81 -20.56 -10.93 -2.50
C THR A 81 -20.37 -9.46 -2.83
N ILE A 82 -19.29 -9.09 -3.53
CA ILE A 82 -19.00 -7.72 -3.95
C ILE A 82 -19.17 -7.65 -5.48
N GLY A 83 -20.33 -7.20 -5.93
CA GLY A 83 -20.65 -6.94 -7.35
C GLY A 83 -21.22 -5.54 -7.52
#